data_AF-A0AAU4ZK84-F1
#
_entry.id   AF-A0AAU4ZK84-F1
#
_cell.length_a   1.000
_cell.length_b   1.000
_cell.length_c   1.000
_cell.angle_alpha   90.00
_cell.angle_beta   90.00
_cell.angle_gamma   90.00
#
_symmetry.space_group_name_H-M   'P 1'
#
loop_
_entity.id
_entity.type
_entity.pdbx_description
1 polymer ?
#
loop_
_entity_poly.entity_id
_entity_poly.type
_entity_poly.pdbx_seq_one_letter_code
_entity_poly.pdbx_strand_id
1 'polypeptide(L)'
;MNAALRNLELAKLVKKVRNGVCQINPMLAGYTTPEDAEATIKVIPTAARLDNKNYVASYHKAVAAYQDQLAEQRKKRAALAAARKAAADKHRGSLHAVG
;
A
#
# COMPACT_ATOMS: atom_id res chain seq x y z
N MET A 1 4.25 -3.05 -7.71
CA MET A 1 3.04 -2.23 -7.55
C MET A 1 3.50 -0.80 -7.36
N ASN A 2 3.19 0.08 -8.29
CA ASN A 2 3.69 1.46 -8.28
C ASN A 2 2.88 2.34 -7.32
N ALA A 3 3.45 3.47 -6.90
CA ALA A 3 2.84 4.37 -5.92
C ALA A 3 1.42 4.83 -6.30
N ALA A 4 1.18 5.11 -7.58
CA ALA A 4 -0.16 5.48 -8.07
C ALA A 4 -1.20 4.37 -7.86
N LEU A 5 -0.86 3.12 -8.15
CA LEU A 5 -1.77 1.98 -7.98
C LEU A 5 -2.06 1.72 -6.49
N ARG A 6 -1.10 2.00 -5.62
CA ARG A 6 -1.28 1.94 -4.16
C ARG A 6 -2.28 2.98 -3.67
N ASN A 7 -2.26 4.19 -4.22
CA ASN A 7 -3.24 5.23 -3.87
C ASN A 7 -4.66 4.81 -4.27
N LEU A 8 -4.83 4.21 -5.46
CA LEU A 8 -6.12 3.68 -5.91
C LEU A 8 -6.62 2.53 -5.02
N GLU A 9 -5.71 1.68 -4.52
CA GLU A 9 -6.04 0.62 -3.57
C GLU A 9 -6.47 1.16 -2.19
N LEU A 10 -5.76 2.18 -1.67
CA LEU A 10 -6.13 2.85 -0.42
C LEU A 10 -7.49 3.53 -0.51
N ALA A 11 -7.82 4.08 -1.68
CA ALA A 11 -9.14 4.63 -1.99
C ALA A 11 -10.20 3.55 -2.27
N LYS A 12 -9.89 2.24 -2.14
CA LYS A 12 -10.80 1.13 -2.45
C LYS A 12 -11.38 1.16 -3.87
N LEU A 13 -10.74 1.89 -4.80
CA LEU A 13 -11.17 1.99 -6.19
C LEU A 13 -10.74 0.76 -6.99
N VAL A 14 -9.63 0.14 -6.55
CA VAL A 14 -9.16 -1.13 -7.08
C VAL A 14 -8.81 -2.07 -5.93
N LYS A 15 -8.95 -3.37 -6.17
CA LYS A 15 -8.49 -4.43 -5.28
C LYS A 15 -7.41 -5.23 -6.00
N LYS A 16 -6.26 -5.43 -5.35
CA LYS A 16 -5.24 -6.34 -5.85
C LYS A 16 -5.76 -7.79 -5.72
N VAL A 17 -5.79 -8.53 -6.83
CA VAL A 17 -6.23 -9.94 -6.85
C VAL A 17 -5.02 -10.86 -6.87
N ARG A 18 -4.10 -10.64 -7.82
CA ARG A 18 -2.85 -11.42 -7.97
C ARG A 18 -1.73 -10.53 -8.51
N ASN A 19 -0.51 -11.05 -8.57
CA ASN A 19 0.66 -10.29 -9.05
C ASN A 19 0.38 -9.62 -10.40
N GLY A 20 0.34 -8.28 -10.39
CA GLY A 20 0.09 -7.45 -11.58
C GLY A 20 -1.38 -7.27 -11.97
N VAL A 21 -2.33 -7.99 -11.35
CA VAL A 21 -3.75 -7.90 -11.68
C VAL A 21 -4.53 -7.22 -10.56
N CYS A 22 -5.14 -6.10 -10.92
CA CYS A 22 -6.07 -5.36 -10.09
C CYS A 22 -7.47 -5.45 -10.69
N GLN A 23 -8.47 -5.63 -9.83
CA GLN A 23 -9.88 -5.58 -10.19
C GLN A 23 -10.44 -4.23 -9.76
N ILE A 24 -11.27 -3.62 -10.60
CA ILE A 24 -11.96 -2.36 -10.28
C ILE A 24 -13.03 -2.63 -9.22
N ASN A 25 -13.30 -1.66 -8.36
CA ASN A 25 -14.42 -1.72 -7.42
C ASN A 25 -15.71 -2.00 -8.20
N PRO A 26 -16.52 -3.00 -7.81
CA PRO A 26 -17.71 -3.30 -8.57
C PRO A 26 -18.73 -2.14 -8.63
N MET A 27 -18.70 -1.18 -7.71
CA MET A 27 -19.53 0.04 -7.80
C MET A 27 -19.14 1.00 -8.94
N LEU A 28 -17.96 0.78 -9.55
CA LEU A 28 -17.45 1.58 -10.67
C LEU A 28 -17.41 0.78 -11.98
N ALA A 29 -17.80 -0.49 -11.95
CA ALA A 29 -17.76 -1.34 -13.13
C ALA A 29 -18.88 -0.96 -14.11
N GLY A 30 -18.60 -1.07 -15.41
CA GLY A 30 -19.63 -0.98 -16.43
C GLY A 30 -20.39 -2.30 -16.50
N TYR A 31 -21.65 -2.30 -16.09
CA TYR A 31 -22.54 -3.46 -16.23
C TYR A 31 -23.38 -3.33 -17.50
N THR A 32 -23.72 -4.46 -18.09
CA THR A 32 -24.60 -4.53 -19.26
C THR A 32 -26.06 -4.27 -18.89
N THR A 33 -26.46 -4.63 -17.67
CA THR A 33 -27.83 -4.46 -17.17
C THR A 33 -27.84 -3.84 -15.76
N PRO A 34 -28.91 -3.11 -15.40
CA PRO A 34 -29.10 -2.62 -14.03
C PRO A 34 -29.17 -3.74 -12.98
N GLU A 35 -29.75 -4.89 -13.33
CA GLU A 35 -29.93 -6.03 -12.42
C GLU A 35 -28.58 -6.62 -12.00
N ASP A 36 -27.63 -6.71 -12.92
CA ASP A 36 -26.27 -7.18 -12.64
C ASP A 36 -25.54 -6.20 -11.70
N ALA A 37 -25.76 -4.90 -11.88
CA ALA A 37 -25.20 -3.87 -11.01
C ALA A 37 -25.75 -4.01 -9.58
N GLU A 38 -27.08 -4.18 -9.44
CA GLU A 38 -27.72 -4.37 -8.14
C GLU A 38 -27.29 -5.65 -7.44
N ALA A 39 -27.29 -6.77 -8.16
CA ALA A 39 -26.86 -8.06 -7.63
C ALA A 39 -25.43 -7.98 -7.11
N THR A 40 -24.56 -7.28 -7.84
CA THR A 40 -23.18 -7.09 -7.42
C THR A 40 -23.04 -6.17 -6.22
N ILE A 41 -23.77 -5.06 -6.16
CA ILE A 41 -23.76 -4.15 -5.00
C ILE A 41 -24.26 -4.87 -3.74
N LYS A 42 -25.28 -5.73 -3.86
CA LYS A 42 -25.84 -6.51 -2.73
C LYS A 42 -24.81 -7.42 -2.07
N VAL A 43 -23.89 -8.01 -2.83
CA VAL A 43 -22.84 -8.89 -2.28
C VAL A 43 -21.62 -8.14 -1.73
N ILE A 44 -21.44 -6.86 -2.07
CA ILE A 44 -20.34 -6.05 -1.54
C ILE A 44 -20.61 -5.70 -0.07
N PRO A 45 -19.67 -6.00 0.86
CA PRO A 45 -19.78 -5.59 2.25
C PRO A 45 -19.91 -4.07 2.38
N THR A 46 -20.79 -3.58 3.25
CA THR A 46 -21.05 -2.14 3.44
C THR A 46 -19.78 -1.33 3.72
N ALA A 47 -18.80 -1.92 4.40
CA ALA A 47 -17.51 -1.28 4.67
C ALA A 47 -16.62 -1.12 3.42
N ALA A 48 -16.85 -1.91 2.38
CA ALA A 48 -16.14 -1.85 1.10
C ALA A 48 -16.85 -0.99 0.05
N ARG A 49 -18.08 -0.54 0.34
CA ARG A 49 -18.83 0.34 -0.55
C ARG A 49 -18.32 1.78 -0.50
N LEU A 50 -18.41 2.46 -1.64
CA LEU A 50 -17.97 3.85 -1.83
C LEU A 50 -19.02 4.86 -1.35
N ASP A 51 -20.28 4.45 -1.26
CA ASP A 51 -21.41 5.24 -0.72
C ASP A 51 -21.47 5.25 0.81
N ASN A 52 -20.56 4.54 1.48
CA ASN A 52 -20.50 4.52 2.93
C ASN A 52 -20.20 5.93 3.47
N LYS A 53 -21.01 6.40 4.43
CA LYS A 53 -20.84 7.72 5.07
C LYS A 53 -19.43 7.94 5.64
N ASN A 54 -18.76 6.86 6.06
CA ASN A 54 -17.41 6.89 6.64
C ASN A 54 -16.31 6.65 5.60
N TYR A 55 -16.63 6.59 4.31
CA TYR A 55 -15.69 6.27 3.24
C TYR A 55 -14.50 7.23 3.22
N VAL A 56 -14.77 8.54 3.18
CA VAL A 56 -13.74 9.58 3.13
C VAL A 56 -12.84 9.54 4.37
N ALA A 57 -13.43 9.43 5.56
CA ALA A 57 -12.68 9.30 6.81
C ALA A 57 -11.81 8.03 6.83
N SER A 58 -12.36 6.91 6.36
CA SER A 58 -11.63 5.64 6.26
C SER A 58 -10.47 5.72 5.27
N TYR A 59 -10.65 6.41 4.16
CA TYR A 59 -9.60 6.66 3.17
C TYR A 59 -8.45 7.45 3.79
N HIS A 60 -8.73 8.58 4.44
CA HIS A 60 -7.67 9.38 5.10
C HIS A 60 -6.94 8.59 6.18
N LYS A 61 -7.66 7.78 6.96
CA LYS A 61 -7.04 6.89 7.95
C LYS A 61 -6.10 5.87 7.30
N ALA A 62 -6.51 5.28 6.17
CA ALA A 62 -5.68 4.33 5.43
C ALA A 62 -4.43 4.99 4.82
N VAL A 63 -4.57 6.21 4.31
CA VAL A 63 -3.44 7.01 3.80
C VAL A 63 -2.44 7.31 4.91
N ALA A 64 -2.90 7.79 6.07
CA ALA A 64 -2.05 8.08 7.22
C ALA A 64 -1.27 6.83 7.66
N ALA A 65 -1.97 5.70 7.87
CA ALA A 65 -1.34 4.44 8.25
C ALA A 65 -0.28 3.98 7.22
N TYR A 66 -0.54 4.20 5.93
CA TYR A 66 0.43 3.88 4.89
C TYR A 66 1.66 4.79 4.91
N GLN A 67 1.48 6.09 5.17
CA GLN A 67 2.59 7.03 5.33
C GLN A 67 3.45 6.69 6.54
N ASP A 68 2.83 6.31 7.66
CA ASP A 68 3.53 5.83 8.87
C ASP A 68 4.36 4.58 8.56
N GLN A 69 3.78 3.62 7.84
CA GLN A 69 4.50 2.42 7.40
C GLN A 69 5.72 2.78 6.54
N LEU A 70 5.61 3.74 5.63
CA LEU A 70 6.74 4.20 4.81
C LEU A 70 7.82 4.89 5.65
N ALA A 71 7.42 5.70 6.65
CA ALA A 71 8.36 6.33 7.56
C ALA A 71 9.16 5.30 8.36
N GLU A 72 8.49 4.28 8.90
CA GLU A 72 9.14 3.17 9.60
C GLU A 72 10.09 2.37 8.70
N GLN A 73 9.70 2.11 7.46
CA GLN A 73 10.60 1.46 6.50
C GLN A 73 11.84 2.32 6.20
N ARG A 74 11.70 3.64 6.09
CA ARG A 74 12.84 4.55 5.89
C ARG A 74 13.80 4.50 7.07
N LYS A 75 13.29 4.54 8.31
CA LYS A 75 14.10 4.41 9.53
C LYS A 75 14.89 3.09 9.55
N LYS A 76 14.22 1.97 9.27
CA LYS A 76 14.88 0.64 9.20
C LYS A 76 15.99 0.58 8.16
N ARG A 77 15.75 1.14 6.96
CA ARG A 77 16.76 1.20 5.89
C ARG A 77 17.95 2.08 6.27
N ALA A 78 17.71 3.22 6.91
CA ALA A 78 18.77 4.11 7.39
C ALA A 78 19.64 3.42 8.46
N ALA A 79 19.02 2.72 9.42
CA ALA A 79 19.73 1.96 10.44
C ALA A 79 20.60 0.84 9.83
N LEU A 80 20.06 0.10 8.87
CA LEU A 80 20.81 -0.95 8.16
C LEU A 80 22.00 -0.37 7.37
N ALA A 81 21.81 0.77 6.70
CA ALA A 81 22.87 1.45 5.97
C ALA A 81 23.99 1.94 6.91
N ALA A 82 23.62 2.52 8.06
CA ALA A 82 24.57 2.95 9.07
C ALA A 82 25.37 1.76 9.65
N ALA A 83 24.70 0.65 9.96
CA ALA A 83 25.35 -0.57 10.45
C ALA A 83 26.35 -1.15 9.43
N ARG A 84 25.96 -1.18 8.14
CA ARG A 84 26.86 -1.62 7.06
C ARG A 84 28.09 -0.72 6.93
N LYS A 85 27.91 0.60 7.03
CA LYS A 85 29.03 1.56 6.99
C LYS A 85 29.98 1.34 8.17
N ALA A 86 29.46 1.23 9.39
CA ALA A 86 30.27 0.99 10.58
C ALA A 86 31.06 -0.34 10.49
N ALA A 87 30.45 -1.40 9.96
CA ALA A 87 31.14 -2.67 9.73
C ALA A 87 32.27 -2.55 8.69
N ALA A 88 32.05 -1.82 7.60
CA ALA A 88 33.06 -1.57 6.58
C ALA A 88 34.24 -0.72 7.12
N ASP A 89 33.94 0.32 7.91
CA ASP A 89 34.96 1.18 8.52
C ASP A 89 35.84 0.39 9.51
N LYS A 90 35.25 -0.52 10.31
CA LYS A 90 35.99 -1.42 11.21
C LYS A 90 36.92 -2.38 10.45
N HIS A 91 36.45 -2.97 9.35
CA HIS A 91 37.26 -3.86 8.52
C HIS A 91 38.43 -3.13 7.84
N ARG A 92 38.21 -1.88 7.41
CA ARG A 92 39.29 -1.04 6.86
C ARG A 92 40.33 -0.67 7.91
N GLY A 93 39.89 -0.32 9.12
CA GLY A 93 40.79 -0.05 10.24
C GLY A 93 41.65 -1.25 10.65
N SER A 94 41.11 -2.47 10.64
CA SER A 94 41.89 -3.67 10.96
C SER A 94 42.92 -4.02 9.89
N LEU A 95 42.65 -3.75 8.62
CA LEU A 95 43.63 -3.98 7.53
C LEU A 95 44.82 -3.00 7.60
N HIS A 96 44.60 -1.76 8.04
CA HIS A 96 45.68 -0.78 8.18
C HIS A 96 46.53 -0.97 9.46
N ALA A 97 46.12 -1.83 10.40
CA ALA A 97 46.82 -2.10 11.65
C ALA A 97 47.78 -3.32 11.58
N VAL A 98 47.90 -3.97 10.42
CA VAL A 98 48.74 -5.17 10.19
C VAL A 98 49.99 -4.84 9.35
N GLY A 99 50.45 -3.58 9.36
CA GLY A 99 51.66 -3.11 8.68
C GLY A 99 52.74 -2.68 9.66
#